data_AF-A0A4S0QCB8-F1
#
_entry.id   AF-A0A4S0QCB8-F1
#
_cell.length_a   1.000
_cell.length_b   1.000
_cell.length_c   1.000
_cell.angle_alpha   90.00
_cell.angle_beta   90.00
_cell.angle_gamma   90.00
#
_symmetry.space_group_name_H-M   'P 1'
#
loop_
_entity.id
_entity.type
_entity.pdbx_description
1 polymer ?
#
loop_
_entity_poly.entity_id
_entity_poly.type
_entity_poly.pdbx_seq_one_letter_code
_entity_poly.pdbx_strand_id
1 'polypeptide(L)'
;RIPEIAAAYSVSELFLFKILQPLVENGLVETVRGRNGGVRLGRPAEQISLFDVVRVTEESFAMAECFENDAVECPLVDSCALNSALREAL
;
A
#
# COMPACT_ATOMS: atom_id res chain seq x y z
N ARG A 1 17.89 9.40 5.81
CA ARG A 1 17.42 10.56 5.01
C ARG A 1 16.90 10.09 3.66
N ILE A 2 16.19 10.92 2.88
CA ILE A 2 15.64 10.51 1.56
C ILE A 2 16.72 9.95 0.62
N PRO A 3 17.89 10.61 0.41
CA PRO A 3 18.93 10.07 -0.47
C PRO A 3 19.50 8.73 0.02
N GLU A 4 19.62 8.56 1.34
CA GLU A 4 20.12 7.31 1.95
C GLU A 4 19.14 6.16 1.77
N ILE A 5 17.84 6.40 1.96
CA ILE A 5 16.79 5.40 1.75
C ILE A 5 16.73 5.04 0.25
N ALA A 6 16.73 6.03 -0.62
CA ALA A 6 16.70 5.83 -2.06
C ALA A 6 17.89 4.96 -2.54
N ALA A 7 19.10 5.27 -2.06
CA ALA A 7 20.30 4.48 -2.36
C ALA A 7 20.23 3.06 -1.79
N ALA A 8 19.78 2.87 -0.55
CA ALA A 8 19.68 1.56 0.09
C ALA A 8 18.75 0.59 -0.65
N TYR A 9 17.67 1.12 -1.25
CA TYR A 9 16.70 0.33 -2.01
C TYR A 9 16.89 0.41 -3.53
N SER A 10 17.98 1.03 -4.01
CA SER A 10 18.27 1.20 -5.45
C SER A 10 17.11 1.83 -6.25
N VAL A 11 16.45 2.83 -5.66
CA VAL A 11 15.36 3.58 -6.29
C VAL A 11 15.73 5.06 -6.47
N SER A 12 15.07 5.75 -7.40
CA SER A 12 15.22 7.20 -7.51
C SER A 12 14.52 7.92 -6.35
N GLU A 13 15.05 9.07 -5.93
CA GLU A 13 14.39 9.91 -4.92
C GLU A 13 12.97 10.32 -5.35
N LEU A 14 12.79 10.62 -6.65
CA LEU A 14 11.48 10.96 -7.21
C LEU A 14 10.47 9.82 -7.05
N PHE A 15 10.89 8.57 -7.29
CA PHE A 15 10.04 7.41 -7.09
C PHE A 15 9.75 7.17 -5.61
N LEU A 16 10.76 7.32 -4.75
CA LEU A 16 10.58 7.21 -3.30
C LEU A 16 9.56 8.23 -2.78
N PHE A 17 9.56 9.47 -3.28
CA PHE A 17 8.53 10.44 -2.90
C PHE A 17 7.11 10.00 -3.25
N LYS A 18 6.90 9.31 -4.37
CA LYS A 18 5.59 8.73 -4.72
C LYS A 18 5.18 7.63 -3.76
N ILE A 19 6.10 6.75 -3.38
CA ILE A 19 5.84 5.68 -2.39
C ILE A 19 5.48 6.30 -1.02
N LEU A 20 6.19 7.36 -0.62
CA LEU A 20 5.98 8.00 0.68
C LEU A 20 4.68 8.79 0.76
N GLN A 21 4.13 9.24 -0.36
CA GLN A 21 2.94 10.08 -0.39
C GLN A 21 1.73 9.48 0.37
N PRO A 22 1.25 8.26 0.06
CA PRO A 22 0.11 7.67 0.79
C PRO A 22 0.42 7.46 2.28
N LEU A 23 1.67 7.17 2.63
CA LEU A 23 2.10 6.99 4.02
C LEU A 23 2.06 8.32 4.80
N VAL A 24 2.38 9.44 4.13
CA VAL A 24 2.32 10.79 4.72
C VAL A 24 0.87 11.25 4.86
N GLU A 25 0.05 11.04 3.84
CA GLU A 25 -1.38 11.40 3.85
C GLU A 25 -2.16 10.67 4.96
N ASN A 26 -1.74 9.45 5.31
CA ASN A 26 -2.33 8.64 6.37
C ASN A 26 -1.59 8.72 7.73
N GLY A 27 -0.59 9.60 7.87
CA GLY A 27 0.11 9.85 9.13
C GLY A 27 1.01 8.70 9.63
N LEU A 28 1.33 7.72 8.78
CA LEU A 28 2.28 6.66 9.10
C LEU A 28 3.72 7.20 9.07
N VAL A 29 3.97 8.16 8.19
CA VAL A 29 5.25 8.85 8.02
C VAL A 29 5.02 10.36 8.05
N GLU A 30 5.99 11.12 8.54
CA GLU A 30 5.97 12.58 8.50
C GLU A 30 7.19 13.12 7.76
N THR A 31 7.00 14.23 7.04
CA THR A 31 8.10 14.95 6.41
C THR A 31 8.74 15.93 7.38
N VAL A 32 10.06 15.95 7.42
CA VAL A 32 10.84 16.91 8.20
C VAL A 32 11.48 17.90 7.22
N ARG A 33 11.20 19.20 7.39
CA ARG A 33 11.75 20.26 6.55
C ARG A 33 13.11 20.75 7.06
N GLY A 34 13.88 21.40 6.17
CA GLY A 34 15.15 22.05 6.49
C GLY A 34 16.39 21.30 6.02
N ARG A 35 17.58 21.85 6.32
CA ARG A 35 18.89 21.34 5.84
C ARG A 35 19.19 19.90 6.27
N ASN A 36 18.61 19.46 7.38
CA ASN A 36 18.69 18.10 7.90
C ASN A 36 17.34 17.38 7.82
N GLY A 37 16.49 17.79 6.87
CA GLY A 37 15.18 17.23 6.65
C GLY A 37 15.20 15.79 6.12
N GLY A 38 14.01 15.26 5.87
CA GLY A 38 13.81 13.90 5.41
C GLY A 38 12.44 13.40 5.84
N VAL A 39 12.39 12.17 6.33
CA VAL A 39 11.16 11.56 6.84
C VAL A 39 11.42 10.82 8.15
N ARG A 40 10.38 10.70 8.97
CA ARG A 40 10.35 9.91 10.21
C ARG A 40 9.00 9.21 10.35
N LEU A 41 8.90 8.23 11.25
CA LEU A 41 7.59 7.65 11.60
C LEU A 41 6.69 8.71 12.25
N GLY A 42 5.41 8.72 11.86
CA GLY A 42 4.39 9.61 12.42
C GLY A 42 3.85 9.14 13.77
N ARG A 43 4.03 7.86 14.10
CA ARG A 43 3.67 7.26 15.40
C ARG A 43 4.70 6.19 15.82
N PRO A 44 4.69 5.69 17.07
CA PRO A 44 5.57 4.61 17.50
C PRO A 44 5.47 3.38 16.59
N ALA A 45 6.59 2.71 16.32
CA ALA A 45 6.64 1.58 15.38
C ALA A 45 5.72 0.44 15.82
N GLU A 46 5.56 0.23 17.12
CA GLU A 46 4.71 -0.80 17.73
C GLU A 46 3.21 -0.55 17.47
N GLN A 47 2.86 0.66 17.04
CA GLN A 47 1.50 1.04 16.66
C GLN A 47 1.29 1.04 15.13
N ILE A 48 2.30 0.66 14.34
CA ILE A 48 2.20 0.55 12.88
C ILE A 48 2.23 -0.94 12.53
N SER A 49 1.06 -1.50 12.22
CA SER A 49 0.98 -2.86 11.72
C SER A 49 1.33 -2.92 10.23
N LEU A 50 1.71 -4.10 9.75
CA LEU A 50 1.85 -4.34 8.31
C LEU A 50 0.54 -4.04 7.57
N PHE A 51 -0.60 -4.39 8.17
CA PHE A 51 -1.92 -4.12 7.59
C PHE A 51 -2.16 -2.62 7.36
N ASP A 52 -1.75 -1.75 8.29
CA ASP A 52 -1.86 -0.30 8.12
C ASP A 52 -1.11 0.18 6.87
N VAL A 53 0.10 -0.34 6.65
CA VAL A 53 0.94 0.02 5.51
C VAL A 53 0.32 -0.47 4.21
N VAL A 54 0.00 -1.76 4.12
CA VAL A 54 -0.52 -2.36 2.88
C VAL A 54 -1.86 -1.72 2.50
N ARG A 55 -2.73 -1.44 3.48
CA ARG A 55 -4.05 -0.83 3.22
C ARG A 55 -3.98 0.55 2.58
N VAL A 56 -2.93 1.32 2.82
CA VAL A 56 -2.80 2.68 2.25
C VAL A 56 -1.96 2.70 0.97
N THR A 57 -1.17 1.65 0.71
CA THR A 57 -0.34 1.55 -0.49
C THR A 57 -0.99 0.78 -1.63
N GLU A 58 -1.92 -0.13 -1.33
CA GLU A 58 -2.67 -0.88 -2.34
C GLU A 58 -4.03 -0.21 -2.63
N GLU A 59 -4.38 -0.09 -3.91
CA GLU A 59 -5.67 0.51 -4.32
C GLU A 59 -6.86 -0.42 -4.03
N SER A 60 -6.64 -1.74 -4.13
CA SER A 60 -7.65 -2.77 -3.91
C SER A 60 -6.99 -4.09 -3.50
N PHE A 61 -7.72 -4.90 -2.72
CA PHE A 61 -7.36 -6.28 -2.40
C PHE A 61 -8.19 -7.30 -3.21
N ALA A 62 -8.97 -6.81 -4.18
CA ALA A 62 -9.73 -7.69 -5.07
C ALA A 62 -8.76 -8.46 -5.97
N MET A 63 -8.71 -9.78 -5.80
CA MET A 63 -7.86 -10.66 -6.61
C MET A 63 -8.31 -10.74 -8.08
N ALA A 64 -9.57 -10.42 -8.33
CA ALA A 64 -10.17 -10.30 -9.64
C ALA A 64 -11.38 -9.36 -9.55
N GLU A 65 -11.84 -8.84 -10.69
CA GLU A 65 -12.99 -7.93 -10.75
C GLU A 65 -14.20 -8.48 -9.97
N CYS A 66 -14.51 -9.77 -10.08
CA CYS A 66 -15.61 -10.44 -9.36
C CYS A 66 -15.45 -10.56 -7.83
N PHE A 67 -14.41 -9.96 -7.25
CA PHE A 67 -14.21 -9.78 -5.80
C PHE A 67 -14.55 -8.36 -5.34
N GLU A 68 -14.75 -7.43 -6.27
CA GLU A 68 -15.23 -6.08 -5.97
C GLU A 68 -16.72 -6.11 -5.62
N ASN A 69 -17.18 -5.08 -4.90
CA ASN A 69 -18.58 -4.98 -4.43
C ASN A 69 -19.55 -4.52 -5.53
N ASP A 70 -19.03 -4.17 -6.71
CA ASP A 70 -19.83 -3.73 -7.84
C ASP A 70 -20.37 -4.91 -8.64
N ALA A 71 -21.45 -4.68 -9.39
CA ALA A 71 -22.06 -5.72 -10.22
C ALA A 71 -21.10 -6.07 -11.37
N VAL A 72 -20.47 -7.25 -11.27
CA VAL A 72 -19.57 -7.76 -12.33
C VAL A 72 -20.33 -8.65 -13.29
N GLU A 73 -20.28 -8.33 -14.58
CA GLU A 73 -20.80 -9.17 -15.65
C GLU A 73 -19.79 -10.29 -16.00
N CYS A 74 -19.51 -11.17 -15.03
CA CYS A 74 -18.74 -12.37 -15.29
C CYS A 74 -19.70 -13.54 -15.58
N PRO A 75 -19.80 -14.03 -16.83
CA PRO A 75 -20.74 -15.11 -17.18
C PRO A 75 -20.42 -16.46 -16.52
N LEU A 76 -19.25 -16.56 -15.88
CA LEU A 76 -18.80 -17.76 -15.19
C LEU A 76 -18.93 -17.64 -13.66
N VAL A 77 -19.36 -16.51 -13.10
CA VAL A 77 -19.27 -16.24 -11.65
C VAL A 77 -19.92 -17.33 -10.79
N ASP A 78 -21.08 -17.84 -11.22
CA ASP A 78 -21.85 -18.86 -10.50
C ASP A 78 -21.27 -20.27 -10.62
N SER A 79 -20.33 -20.50 -11.55
CA SER A 79 -19.73 -21.82 -11.82
C SER A 79 -18.20 -21.80 -11.81
N CYS A 80 -17.57 -20.72 -11.34
CA CYS A 80 -16.13 -20.54 -11.37
C CYS A 80 -15.47 -21.16 -10.12
N ALA A 81 -14.86 -22.34 -10.28
CA ALA A 81 -14.14 -23.01 -9.20
C ALA A 81 -12.97 -22.15 -8.63
N LEU A 82 -12.35 -21.32 -9.47
CA LEU A 82 -11.29 -20.39 -9.04
C LEU A 82 -11.83 -19.31 -8.09
N ASN A 83 -13.00 -18.72 -8.39
CA ASN A 83 -13.63 -17.73 -7.51
C ASN A 83 -13.96 -18.34 -6.14
N SER A 84 -14.57 -19.53 -6.14
CA SER A 84 -14.86 -20.25 -4.91
C SER A 84 -13.61 -20.55 -4.09
N ALA A 85 -12.55 -21.09 -4.71
CA ALA A 85 -11.32 -21.43 -4.02
C ALA A 85 -10.60 -20.19 -3.44
N LEU A 86 -10.59 -19.07 -4.17
CA LEU A 86 -9.97 -17.84 -3.70
C LEU A 86 -10.79 -17.16 -2.60
N ARG A 87 -12.14 -17.23 -2.61
CA ARG A 87 -12.99 -16.71 -1.53
C ARG A 87 -12.87 -17.51 -0.23
N GLU A 88 -12.56 -18.79 -0.31
CA GLU A 88 -12.31 -19.63 0.88
C GLU A 88 -10.96 -19.32 1.52
N ALA A 89 -9.96 -18.97 0.70
CA ALA A 89 -8.59 -18.74 1.15
C ALA A 89 -8.33 -17.34 1.74
N LEU A 90 -9.20 -16.36 1.45
CA LEU A 90 -9.09 -14.96 1.87
C LEU A 90 -10.04 -14.65 3.04
#